data_AF-A0A954MK60-F1
#
_entry.id   AF-A0A954MK60-F1
#
_cell.length_a   1.000
_cell.length_b   1.000
_cell.length_c   1.000
_cell.angle_alpha   90.00
_cell.angle_beta   90.00
_cell.angle_gamma   90.00
#
_symmetry.space_group_name_H-M   'P 1'
#
loop_
_entity.id
_entity.type
_entity.pdbx_description
1 polymer ?
#
loop_
_entity_poly.entity_id
_entity_poly.type
_entity_poly.pdbx_seq_one_letter_code
_entity_poly.pdbx_strand_id
1 'polypeptide(L)'
;MPANHGIRFDETQFWVIHRRLEYGPFDYEWSHDFRGLELTYQGAKYGEICSDCEIHADLKEFALPMRVVQVASLVSGCMLFGVTRGMNAWERQTLLQSTLTEHGCGHFMEFVD
;
A
#
# COMPACT_ATOMS: atom_id res chain seq x y z
N MET A 1 -12.49 -19.61 5.49
CA MET A 1 -12.47 -19.50 4.01
C MET A 1 -11.63 -18.27 3.70
N PRO A 2 -10.61 -18.32 2.82
CA PRO A 2 -9.83 -17.13 2.51
C PRO A 2 -10.76 -16.06 1.92
N ALA A 3 -10.62 -14.82 2.39
CA ALA A 3 -11.40 -13.70 1.89
C ALA A 3 -11.20 -13.57 0.37
N ASN A 4 -12.26 -13.22 -0.36
CA ASN A 4 -12.14 -13.06 -1.81
C ASN A 4 -11.34 -11.80 -2.16
N HIS A 5 -11.44 -10.79 -1.30
CA HIS A 5 -10.72 -9.53 -1.35
C HIS A 5 -10.31 -9.14 0.07
N GLY A 6 -9.21 -8.41 0.22
CA GLY A 6 -8.75 -7.98 1.54
C GLY A 6 -7.40 -7.29 1.48
N ILE A 7 -7.02 -6.70 2.60
CA ILE A 7 -5.65 -6.20 2.82
C ILE A 7 -5.18 -6.83 4.11
N ARG A 8 -4.05 -7.53 4.04
CA ARG A 8 -3.37 -8.08 5.20
C ARG A 8 -2.17 -7.18 5.52
N PHE A 9 -1.99 -6.82 6.77
CA PHE A 9 -0.84 -6.07 7.26
C PHE A 9 0.04 -6.97 8.12
N ASP A 10 1.36 -6.79 8.02
CA ASP A 10 2.35 -7.37 8.93
C ASP A 10 3.42 -6.32 9.18
N GLU A 11 3.45 -5.74 10.39
CA GLU A 11 4.28 -4.58 10.74
C GLU A 11 4.16 -3.42 9.73
N THR A 12 5.16 -3.20 8.88
CA THR A 12 5.18 -2.17 7.83
C THR A 12 4.74 -2.69 6.46
N GLN A 13 4.70 -4.02 6.31
CA GLN A 13 4.37 -4.71 5.08
C GLN A 13 2.87 -4.88 4.92
N PHE A 14 2.43 -4.95 3.67
CA PHE A 14 1.07 -5.34 3.38
C PHE A 14 0.97 -6.22 2.13
N TRP A 15 -0.14 -6.95 2.06
CA TRP A 15 -0.51 -7.77 0.92
C TRP A 15 -1.92 -7.41 0.50
N VAL A 16 -2.12 -7.36 -0.81
CA VAL A 16 -3.46 -7.21 -1.39
C VAL A 16 -3.97 -8.60 -1.72
N ILE A 17 -5.11 -8.98 -1.15
CA ILE A 17 -5.80 -10.21 -1.50
C ILE A 17 -6.81 -9.86 -2.60
N HIS A 18 -6.68 -10.47 -3.77
CA HIS A 18 -7.61 -10.28 -4.90
C HIS A 18 -7.91 -11.62 -5.56
N ARG A 19 -9.20 -11.98 -5.64
CA ARG A 19 -9.66 -13.28 -6.17
C ARG A 19 -9.02 -14.47 -5.45
N ARG A 20 -8.88 -14.36 -4.12
CA ARG A 20 -8.24 -15.34 -3.22
C ARG A 20 -6.74 -15.58 -3.48
N LEU A 21 -6.12 -14.75 -4.31
CA LEU A 21 -4.67 -14.74 -4.49
C LEU A 21 -4.08 -13.58 -3.70
N GLU A 22 -2.92 -13.81 -3.10
CA GLU A 22 -2.22 -12.85 -2.28
C GLU A 22 -1.06 -12.24 -3.07
N TYR A 23 -1.02 -10.92 -3.13
CA TYR A 23 0.00 -10.16 -3.86
C TYR A 23 0.77 -9.31 -2.86
N GLY A 24 2.05 -9.61 -2.70
CA GLY A 24 2.97 -8.89 -1.82
C GLY A 24 4.22 -9.74 -1.52
N PRO A 25 5.04 -9.34 -0.53
CA PRO A 25 4.86 -8.13 0.28
C PRO A 25 5.02 -6.87 -0.57
N PHE A 26 4.17 -5.88 -0.30
CA PHE A 26 4.47 -4.49 -0.57
C PHE A 26 5.07 -3.89 0.71
N ASP A 27 6.12 -3.09 0.58
CA ASP A 27 6.80 -2.47 1.72
C ASP A 27 7.34 -1.09 1.34
N TYR A 28 7.86 -0.38 2.34
CA TYR A 28 8.62 0.83 2.14
C TYR A 28 9.82 0.90 3.10
N GLU A 29 10.90 1.48 2.64
CA GLU A 29 12.11 1.68 3.44
C GLU A 29 12.71 3.06 3.23
N TRP A 30 13.47 3.54 4.20
CA TRP A 30 14.26 4.75 4.00
C TRP A 30 15.31 4.51 2.93
N SER A 31 15.34 5.41 1.94
CA SER A 31 16.45 5.49 0.99
C SER A 31 17.79 5.57 1.73
N HIS A 32 18.84 5.03 1.13
CA HIS A 32 20.16 4.98 1.74
C HIS A 32 20.75 6.36 2.12
N ASP A 33 20.33 7.42 1.43
CA ASP A 33 20.73 8.80 1.71
C ASP A 33 19.79 9.51 2.70
N PHE A 34 18.73 8.82 3.17
CA PHE A 34 17.68 9.31 4.06
C PHE A 34 16.93 10.54 3.52
N ARG A 35 16.93 10.76 2.20
CA ARG A 35 16.24 11.91 1.59
C ARG A 35 14.84 11.57 1.10
N GLY A 36 14.49 10.30 1.09
CA GLY A 36 13.20 9.81 0.65
C GLY A 36 12.89 8.40 1.15
N LEU A 37 11.79 7.86 0.66
CA LEU A 37 11.37 6.48 0.90
C LEU A 37 11.38 5.71 -0.41
N GLU A 38 11.87 4.48 -0.39
CA GLU A 38 11.77 3.54 -1.50
C GLU A 38 10.57 2.62 -1.29
N LEU A 39 9.82 2.36 -2.35
CA LEU A 39 8.67 1.46 -2.34
C LEU A 39 9.08 0.15 -3.00
N THR A 40 8.82 -0.98 -2.33
CA THR A 40 9.26 -2.28 -2.80
C THR A 40 8.10 -3.27 -2.89
N TYR A 41 8.19 -4.15 -3.88
CA TYR A 41 7.27 -5.26 -4.09
C TYR A 41 8.11 -6.53 -4.23
N GLN A 42 7.92 -7.49 -3.33
CA GLN A 42 8.74 -8.70 -3.25
C GLN A 42 10.25 -8.40 -3.17
N GLY A 43 10.61 -7.30 -2.48
CA GLY A 43 11.99 -6.83 -2.34
C GLY A 43 12.57 -6.13 -3.57
N ALA A 44 11.83 -5.99 -4.66
CA ALA A 44 12.23 -5.20 -5.82
C ALA A 44 11.64 -3.78 -5.74
N LYS A 45 12.48 -2.77 -5.92
CA LYS A 45 12.05 -1.36 -5.92
C LYS A 45 11.15 -1.09 -7.13
N TYR A 46 9.93 -0.62 -6.87
CA TYR A 46 8.99 -0.19 -7.91
C TYR A 46 8.73 1.31 -7.87
N GLY A 47 9.16 2.00 -6.82
CA GLY A 47 8.94 3.42 -6.69
C GLY A 47 9.78 4.07 -5.62
N GLU A 48 9.68 5.39 -5.57
CA GLU A 48 10.32 6.24 -4.58
C GLU A 48 9.51 7.51 -4.34
N ILE A 49 9.71 8.07 -3.15
CA ILE A 49 9.15 9.35 -2.74
C ILE A 49 10.30 10.31 -2.56
N CYS A 50 10.31 11.35 -3.38
CA CYS A 50 11.33 12.39 -3.34
C CYS A 50 10.90 13.57 -2.45
N SER A 51 9.59 13.76 -2.25
CA SER A 51 9.02 14.78 -1.38
C SER A 51 7.56 14.50 -1.02
N ASP A 52 6.98 15.30 -0.13
CA ASP A 52 5.55 15.25 0.26
C ASP A 52 4.57 15.32 -0.93
N CYS A 53 5.01 15.80 -2.09
CA CYS A 53 4.19 16.00 -3.29
C CYS A 53 4.70 15.23 -4.51
N GLU A 54 5.80 14.48 -4.40
CA GLU A 54 6.44 13.82 -5.53
C GLU A 54 6.68 12.34 -5.24
N ILE A 55 5.85 11.51 -5.87
CA ILE A 55 5.90 10.05 -5.81
C ILE A 55 6.11 9.54 -7.22
N HIS A 56 7.19 8.79 -7.43
CA HIS A 56 7.46 8.07 -8.66
C HIS A 56 7.20 6.59 -8.40
N ALA A 57 6.28 5.96 -9.12
CA ALA A 57 6.01 4.53 -8.95
C ALA A 57 5.61 3.90 -10.29
N ASP A 58 6.23 2.77 -10.63
CA ASP A 58 5.89 1.96 -11.79
C ASP A 58 5.83 0.47 -11.41
N LEU A 59 4.61 -0.07 -11.35
CA LEU A 59 4.36 -1.48 -11.07
C LEU A 59 4.21 -2.33 -12.35
N LYS A 60 4.43 -1.76 -13.55
CA LYS A 60 4.18 -2.46 -14.82
C LYS A 60 5.00 -3.73 -14.97
N GLU A 61 6.25 -3.71 -14.52
CA GLU A 61 7.18 -4.85 -14.67
C GLU A 61 6.68 -6.12 -13.96
N PHE A 62 5.86 -5.98 -12.92
CA PHE A 62 5.32 -7.08 -12.14
C PHE A 62 4.04 -7.69 -12.72
N ALA A 63 3.50 -7.11 -13.81
CA ALA A 63 2.31 -7.59 -14.52
C ALA A 63 1.11 -7.88 -13.59
N LEU A 64 0.94 -7.08 -12.53
CA LEU A 64 -0.10 -7.28 -11.52
C LEU A 64 -1.49 -6.94 -12.07
N PRO A 65 -2.56 -7.55 -11.52
CA PRO A 65 -3.91 -7.11 -11.83
C PRO A 65 -4.09 -5.62 -11.55
N MET A 66 -4.73 -4.87 -12.45
CA MET A 66 -4.89 -3.43 -12.29
C MET A 66 -5.56 -3.02 -10.97
N ARG A 67 -6.47 -3.87 -10.44
CA ARG A 67 -7.08 -3.66 -9.12
C ARG A 67 -6.08 -3.80 -7.98
N VAL A 68 -5.13 -4.71 -8.08
CA VAL A 68 -4.04 -4.86 -7.10
C VAL A 68 -3.15 -3.63 -7.14
N VAL A 69 -2.74 -3.18 -8.34
CA VAL A 69 -1.95 -1.95 -8.52
C VAL A 69 -2.65 -0.75 -7.91
N GLN A 70 -3.95 -0.59 -8.17
CA GLN A 70 -4.74 0.51 -7.61
C GLN A 70 -4.79 0.46 -6.08
N VAL A 71 -5.16 -0.68 -5.50
CA VAL A 71 -5.24 -0.83 -4.04
C VAL A 71 -3.88 -0.62 -3.40
N ALA A 72 -2.81 -1.20 -3.94
CA ALA A 72 -1.46 -1.01 -3.44
C ALA A 72 -1.03 0.46 -3.47
N SER A 73 -1.32 1.18 -4.55
CA SER A 73 -1.02 2.61 -4.65
C SER A 73 -1.76 3.44 -3.60
N LEU A 74 -3.03 3.14 -3.35
CA LEU A 74 -3.83 3.82 -2.32
C LEU A 74 -3.29 3.50 -0.91
N VAL A 75 -3.01 2.23 -0.62
CA VAL A 75 -2.47 1.78 0.68
C VAL A 75 -1.11 2.43 0.94
N SER A 76 -0.18 2.36 -0.02
CA SER A 76 1.11 3.05 0.08
C SER A 76 0.90 4.53 0.35
N GLY A 77 0.12 5.23 -0.48
CA GLY A 77 -0.14 6.67 -0.30
C GLY A 77 -0.68 7.03 1.10
N CYS A 78 -1.67 6.29 1.59
CA CYS A 78 -2.24 6.49 2.93
C CYS A 78 -1.23 6.20 4.05
N MET A 79 -0.46 5.11 3.95
CA MET A 79 0.56 4.77 4.95
C MET A 79 1.62 5.86 5.04
N LEU A 80 2.13 6.28 3.89
CA LEU A 80 3.18 7.29 3.78
C LEU A 80 2.71 8.62 4.33
N PHE A 81 1.53 9.09 3.90
CA PHE A 81 0.92 10.31 4.40
C PHE A 81 0.69 10.26 5.92
N GLY A 82 0.22 9.12 6.42
CA GLY A 82 0.00 8.91 7.85
C GLY A 82 1.29 8.95 8.66
N VAL A 83 2.34 8.28 8.19
CA VAL A 83 3.65 8.22 8.86
C VAL A 83 4.32 9.59 8.86
N THR A 84 4.37 10.31 7.74
CA THR A 84 5.02 11.63 7.65
C THR A 84 4.29 12.70 8.47
N ARG A 85 2.99 12.52 8.72
CA ARG A 85 2.17 13.43 9.56
C ARG A 85 2.09 13.01 11.03
N GLY A 86 2.74 11.92 11.43
CA GLY A 86 2.71 11.42 12.80
C GLY A 86 1.33 10.94 13.25
N MET A 87 0.50 10.48 12.31
CA MET A 87 -0.84 9.96 12.61
C MET A 87 -0.76 8.66 13.42
N ASN A 88 -1.68 8.52 14.37
CA ASN A 88 -1.81 7.28 15.13
C ASN A 88 -2.49 6.17 14.30
N ALA A 89 -2.57 4.95 14.85
CA ALA A 89 -3.14 3.81 14.14
C ALA A 89 -4.61 4.01 13.71
N TRP A 90 -5.43 4.62 14.57
CA TRP A 90 -6.84 4.85 14.29
C TRP A 90 -7.05 5.89 13.19
N GLU A 91 -6.27 6.97 13.20
CA GLU A 91 -6.28 8.00 12.15
C GLU A 91 -5.87 7.41 10.80
N ARG A 92 -4.80 6.61 10.78
CA ARG A 92 -4.31 5.93 9.57
C ARG A 92 -5.35 4.94 9.02
N GLN A 93 -5.99 4.16 9.89
CA GLN A 93 -7.04 3.24 9.49
C GLN A 93 -8.25 3.97 8.91
N THR A 94 -8.67 5.06 9.54
CA THR A 94 -9.79 5.89 9.08
C THR A 94 -9.49 6.51 7.71
N LEU A 95 -8.28 7.05 7.53
CA LEU A 95 -7.81 7.58 6.24
C LEU A 95 -7.83 6.51 5.16
N LEU A 96 -7.27 5.34 5.43
CA LEU A 96 -7.24 4.25 4.46
C LEU A 96 -8.66 3.80 4.07
N GLN A 97 -9.55 3.65 5.05
CA GLN A 97 -10.93 3.28 4.83
C GLN A 97 -11.68 4.30 3.95
N SER A 98 -11.55 5.60 4.25
CA SER A 98 -12.21 6.64 3.45
C SER A 98 -11.66 6.65 2.03
N THR A 99 -10.33 6.63 1.87
CA THR A 99 -9.68 6.62 0.56
C THR A 99 -10.07 5.38 -0.27
N LEU A 100 -10.06 4.18 0.30
CA LEU A 100 -10.50 2.98 -0.41
C LEU A 100 -11.97 3.10 -0.85
N THR A 101 -12.84 3.63 0.01
CA THR A 101 -14.26 3.81 -0.31
C THR A 101 -14.46 4.82 -1.45
N GLU A 102 -13.82 5.98 -1.37
CA GLU A 102 -13.89 7.05 -2.37
C GLU A 102 -13.43 6.59 -3.76
N HIS A 103 -12.47 5.67 -3.82
CA HIS A 103 -11.95 5.10 -5.07
C HIS A 103 -12.62 3.78 -5.49
N GLY A 104 -13.75 3.40 -4.86
CA GLY A 104 -14.53 2.21 -5.22
C GLY A 104 -13.84 0.87 -4.85
N CYS A 105 -12.90 0.91 -3.92
CA CYS A 105 -12.11 -0.21 -3.41
C CYS A 105 -12.49 -0.61 -1.97
N GLY A 106 -13.58 -0.07 -1.40
CA GLY A 106 -13.96 -0.32 0.00
C GLY A 106 -14.17 -1.80 0.37
N HIS A 107 -14.45 -2.69 -0.58
CA HIS A 107 -14.57 -4.13 -0.36
C HIS A 107 -13.22 -4.84 -0.06
N PHE A 108 -12.09 -4.15 -0.19
CA PHE A 108 -10.78 -4.65 0.24
C PHE A 108 -10.50 -4.41 1.73
N MET A 109 -11.40 -3.73 2.44
CA MET A 109 -11.25 -3.47 3.88
C MET A 109 -11.59 -4.66 4.78
N GLU A 110 -11.91 -5.83 4.22
CA GLU A 110 -11.93 -7.06 5.00
C GLU A 110 -10.48 -7.36 5.42
N PHE A 111 -10.10 -6.86 6.59
CA PHE A 111 -8.83 -7.18 7.22
C PHE A 111 -8.86 -8.66 7.57
N VAL A 112 -7.99 -9.43 6.92
CA VAL A 112 -7.83 -10.85 7.20
C VAL A 112 -6.75 -10.95 8.27
N ASP A 113 -7.15 -11.40 9.46
CA ASP A 113 -6.23 -11.77 10.55
C ASP A 113 -5.27 -12.89 10.11
#